data_AF-A0A1V2LRY6-F1
#
_entry.id   AF-A0A1V2LRY6-F1
#
_cell.length_a   1.000
_cell.length_b   1.000
_cell.length_c   1.000
_cell.angle_alpha   90.00
_cell.angle_beta   90.00
_cell.angle_gamma   90.00
#
_symmetry.space_group_name_H-M   'P 1'
#
loop_
_entity.id
_entity.type
_entity.pdbx_description
1 polymer ?
#
loop_
_entity_poly.entity_id
_entity_poly.type
_entity_poly.pdbx_seq_one_letter_code
_entity_poly.pdbx_strand_id
1 'polypeptide(L)'
;MFKSLVKHLKTPQRPTRLCILDFSDPATFPRIQTTSDSSLGGYSTAYFDPYRPATESPLVARFHGLLNPTLPKGNPKVLQSGWAMFKTKNRIKDPKAQFKPFYIFKSQANFWWDWSPFQVLHLRVLNLTPNRKFMVNVQTDTMSRTDLYQHRLFTRPGDNETPVWENIFIDLSEFVLTNRGSVQIQYEAEFEKDRIKSVGLSLADGQHGPFDLLVDKIEVLSGYDYYQEMKQARNSNIPLLNVKDEETVPQLCESNENKNSD
;
A
#
# COMPACT_ATOMS: atom_id res chain seq x y z
N MET A 1 20.84 -40.71 25.07
CA MET A 1 19.75 -39.78 25.42
C MET A 1 19.47 -38.66 24.39
N PHE A 2 20.09 -38.61 23.21
CA PHE A 2 19.91 -37.48 22.26
C PHE A 2 19.03 -37.74 21.02
N LYS A 3 18.45 -38.95 20.85
CA LYS A 3 17.67 -39.29 19.63
C LYS A 3 16.19 -38.89 19.68
N SER A 4 15.69 -38.34 20.80
CA SER A 4 14.27 -38.03 20.98
C SER A 4 13.88 -36.57 20.70
N LEU A 5 14.84 -35.64 20.58
CA LEU A 5 14.54 -34.20 20.46
C LEU A 5 14.29 -33.72 19.02
N VAL A 6 14.65 -34.49 18.00
CA VAL A 6 14.56 -34.05 16.58
C VAL A 6 13.12 -34.12 16.02
N LYS A 7 12.24 -34.95 16.62
CA LYS A 7 10.87 -35.16 16.11
C LYS A 7 9.91 -33.97 16.24
N HIS A 8 10.32 -32.87 16.88
CA HIS A 8 9.46 -31.71 17.13
C HIS A 8 10.05 -30.37 16.66
N LEU A 9 11.17 -30.38 15.94
CA LEU A 9 11.71 -29.17 15.31
C LEU A 9 10.95 -28.92 14.00
N LYS A 10 9.77 -28.31 14.08
CA LYS A 10 9.15 -27.68 12.91
C LYS A 10 9.92 -26.41 12.60
N THR A 11 10.55 -26.32 11.44
CA THR A 11 11.12 -25.07 10.95
C THR A 11 10.01 -24.01 10.95
N PRO A 12 10.19 -22.85 11.60
CA PRO A 12 9.18 -21.80 11.56
C PRO A 12 8.96 -21.40 10.11
N GLN A 13 7.73 -21.56 9.62
CA GLN A 13 7.38 -21.12 8.27
C GLN A 13 7.30 -19.59 8.27
N ARG A 14 8.02 -18.96 7.34
CA ARG A 14 7.91 -17.52 7.13
C ARG A 14 6.54 -17.21 6.51
N PRO A 15 5.76 -16.28 7.08
CA PRO A 15 4.49 -15.89 6.48
C PRO A 15 4.74 -15.24 5.12
N THR A 16 3.91 -15.60 4.14
CA THR A 16 3.96 -15.07 2.76
C THR A 16 2.86 -14.06 2.46
N ARG A 17 1.85 -13.95 3.33
CA ARG A 17 0.78 -12.93 3.26
C ARG A 17 0.45 -12.39 4.64
N LEU A 18 0.24 -11.09 4.74
CA LEU A 18 -0.28 -10.42 5.92
C LEU A 18 -1.26 -9.32 5.51
N CYS A 19 -2.53 -9.50 5.88
CA CYS A 19 -3.57 -8.48 5.69
C CYS A 19 -3.39 -7.34 6.70
N ILE A 20 -3.29 -6.11 6.20
CA ILE A 20 -3.16 -4.91 7.03
C ILE A 20 -4.54 -4.26 7.23
N LEU A 21 -5.26 -4.08 6.12
CA LEU A 21 -6.60 -3.49 6.05
C LEU A 21 -7.43 -4.26 5.02
N ASP A 22 -8.62 -4.70 5.42
CA ASP A 22 -9.64 -5.30 4.56
C ASP A 22 -10.94 -4.53 4.78
N PHE A 23 -11.37 -3.76 3.79
CA PHE A 23 -12.56 -2.91 3.90
C PHE A 23 -13.86 -3.62 3.51
N SER A 24 -13.77 -4.90 3.13
CA SER A 24 -14.96 -5.77 3.08
C SER A 24 -15.50 -6.05 4.49
N ASP A 25 -14.65 -5.98 5.52
CA ASP A 25 -15.00 -6.09 6.93
C ASP A 25 -15.27 -4.69 7.57
N PRO A 26 -16.51 -4.41 7.99
CA PRO A 26 -16.85 -3.18 8.71
C PRO A 26 -16.03 -2.93 9.99
N ALA A 27 -15.48 -3.98 10.61
CA ALA A 27 -14.64 -3.85 11.81
C ALA A 27 -13.28 -3.19 11.54
N THR A 28 -12.89 -3.04 10.27
CA THR A 28 -11.66 -2.34 9.88
C THR A 28 -11.77 -0.82 10.05
N PHE A 29 -12.95 -0.23 9.83
CA PHE A 29 -13.13 1.24 9.82
C PHE A 29 -12.79 1.94 11.14
N PRO A 30 -13.16 1.42 12.33
CA PRO A 30 -12.77 2.02 13.61
C PRO A 30 -11.25 2.15 13.83
N ARG A 31 -10.43 1.42 13.05
CA ARG A 31 -8.97 1.46 13.12
C ARG A 31 -8.39 2.65 12.34
N ILE A 32 -9.19 3.37 11.56
CA ILE A 32 -8.73 4.47 10.71
C ILE A 32 -8.89 5.82 11.42
N GLN A 33 -7.92 6.70 11.19
CA GLN A 33 -7.91 8.10 11.57
C GLN A 33 -7.70 8.95 10.31
N THR A 34 -8.56 9.93 10.12
CA THR A 34 -8.55 10.84 8.97
C THR A 34 -8.22 12.25 9.44
N THR A 35 -7.43 12.98 8.66
CA THR A 35 -7.05 14.37 8.96
C THR A 35 -6.70 15.13 7.69
N SER A 36 -6.71 16.46 7.78
CA SER A 36 -6.31 17.36 6.69
C SER A 36 -5.65 18.61 7.26
N ASP A 37 -5.23 19.52 6.37
CA ASP A 37 -4.67 20.82 6.75
C ASP A 37 -5.59 21.67 7.65
N SER A 38 -6.89 21.36 7.73
CA SER A 38 -7.85 22.00 8.63
C SER A 38 -7.46 21.90 10.11
N SER A 39 -6.72 20.85 10.48
CA SER A 39 -6.12 20.73 11.82
C SER A 39 -5.14 21.86 12.17
N LEU A 40 -4.60 22.55 11.15
CA LEU A 40 -3.71 23.70 11.28
C LEU A 40 -4.39 25.02 10.85
N GLY A 41 -5.71 24.98 10.61
CA GLY A 41 -6.52 26.11 10.17
C GLY A 41 -6.74 26.19 8.66
N GLY A 42 -6.22 25.24 7.88
CA GLY A 42 -6.42 25.14 6.43
C GLY A 42 -7.88 24.88 6.04
N TYR A 43 -8.13 24.88 4.72
CA TYR A 43 -9.47 24.81 4.16
C TYR A 43 -9.79 23.49 3.44
N SER A 44 -8.89 22.51 3.50
CA SER A 44 -9.13 21.18 2.92
C SER A 44 -10.03 20.36 3.83
N THR A 45 -10.73 19.38 3.23
CA THR A 45 -11.56 18.40 3.92
C THR A 45 -11.13 16.99 3.55
N ALA A 46 -11.35 16.06 4.48
CA ALA A 46 -11.01 14.66 4.29
C ALA A 46 -12.01 13.78 5.03
N TYR A 47 -12.62 12.85 4.30
CA TYR A 47 -13.61 11.90 4.80
C TYR A 47 -13.17 10.49 4.46
N PHE A 48 -13.57 9.54 5.31
CA PHE A 48 -13.22 8.13 5.16
C PHE A 48 -14.39 7.27 5.62
N ASP A 49 -15.18 6.80 4.67
CA ASP A 49 -16.48 6.20 4.95
C ASP A 49 -16.61 4.82 4.29
N PRO A 50 -17.40 3.91 4.89
CA PRO A 50 -17.82 2.69 4.21
C PRO A 50 -18.64 3.04 2.97
N TYR A 51 -18.32 2.40 1.85
CA TYR A 51 -18.95 2.66 0.56
C TYR A 51 -19.20 1.38 -0.20
N ARG A 52 -20.27 1.37 -1.00
CA ARG A 52 -20.64 0.25 -1.84
C ARG A 52 -20.90 0.77 -3.26
N PRO A 53 -20.00 0.53 -4.24
CA PRO A 53 -20.13 1.02 -5.60
C PRO A 53 -21.43 0.60 -6.32
N ALA A 54 -21.91 -0.62 -6.05
CA ALA A 54 -23.16 -1.16 -6.59
C ALA A 54 -23.83 -2.07 -5.55
N THR A 55 -25.16 -2.24 -5.61
CA THR A 55 -25.93 -3.01 -4.61
C THR A 55 -25.32 -4.37 -4.26
N GLU A 56 -24.75 -5.08 -5.25
CA GLU A 56 -24.16 -6.41 -5.08
C GLU A 56 -22.62 -6.41 -4.91
N SER A 57 -21.95 -5.26 -5.03
CA SER A 57 -20.49 -5.18 -4.87
C SER A 57 -20.07 -5.29 -3.40
N PRO A 58 -18.88 -5.84 -3.08
CA PRO A 58 -18.38 -5.85 -1.71
C PRO A 58 -18.29 -4.43 -1.12
N LEU A 59 -18.31 -4.36 0.21
CA LEU A 59 -18.02 -3.12 0.93
C LEU A 59 -16.56 -2.73 0.68
N VAL A 60 -16.32 -1.44 0.46
CA VAL A 60 -14.99 -0.85 0.30
C VAL A 60 -14.91 0.43 1.12
N ALA A 61 -13.72 0.98 1.28
CA ALA A 61 -13.56 2.32 1.84
C ALA A 61 -13.56 3.37 0.73
N ARG A 62 -14.19 4.52 1.01
CA ARG A 62 -14.11 5.72 0.17
C ARG A 62 -13.33 6.80 0.90
N PHE A 63 -12.18 7.18 0.35
CA PHE A 63 -11.39 8.31 0.79
C PHE A 63 -11.65 9.49 -0.15
N HIS A 64 -12.37 10.50 0.34
CA HIS A 64 -12.85 11.61 -0.49
C HIS A 64 -12.83 12.94 0.26
N GLY A 65 -12.92 14.04 -0.49
CA GLY A 65 -12.97 15.38 0.08
C GLY A 65 -12.64 16.47 -0.93
N LEU A 66 -12.37 17.66 -0.42
CA LEU A 66 -11.95 18.83 -1.18
C LEU A 66 -10.54 19.25 -0.73
N LEU A 67 -9.61 19.37 -1.68
CA LEU A 67 -8.30 19.94 -1.43
C LEU A 67 -8.31 21.44 -1.70
N ASN A 68 -7.77 22.22 -0.77
CA ASN A 68 -7.57 23.65 -0.95
C ASN A 68 -6.16 24.06 -0.49
N PRO A 69 -5.25 24.41 -1.43
CA PRO A 69 -3.87 24.78 -1.10
C PRO A 69 -3.73 26.20 -0.51
N THR A 70 -4.82 26.96 -0.40
CA THR A 70 -4.80 28.32 0.15
C THR A 70 -4.31 28.31 1.59
N LEU A 71 -3.29 29.12 1.89
CA LEU A 71 -2.75 29.25 3.24
C LEU A 71 -3.78 29.90 4.20
N PRO A 72 -3.84 29.44 5.46
CA PRO A 72 -4.78 29.99 6.43
C PRO A 72 -4.36 31.38 6.91
N LYS A 73 -5.24 32.37 6.76
CA LYS A 73 -4.99 33.76 7.22
C LYS A 73 -4.74 33.87 8.72
N GLY A 74 -5.36 32.98 9.51
CA GLY A 74 -5.28 32.99 10.97
C GLY A 74 -4.02 32.35 11.56
N ASN A 75 -3.16 31.73 10.76
CA ASN A 75 -1.97 31.04 11.25
C ASN A 75 -0.76 31.22 10.31
N PRO A 76 0.01 32.32 10.46
CA PRO A 76 1.13 32.63 9.57
C PRO A 76 2.31 31.65 9.70
N LYS A 77 2.30 30.74 10.69
CA LYS A 77 3.33 29.69 10.83
C LYS A 77 3.15 28.54 9.84
N VAL A 78 1.97 28.44 9.21
CA VAL A 78 1.69 27.41 8.21
C VAL A 78 2.25 27.87 6.87
N LEU A 79 3.36 27.25 6.46
CA LEU A 79 4.04 27.57 5.19
C LEU A 79 3.47 26.78 4.01
N GLN A 80 2.78 25.66 4.28
CA GLN A 80 2.21 24.78 3.28
C GLN A 80 0.83 24.28 3.72
N SER A 81 -0.14 24.36 2.81
CA SER A 81 -1.51 23.86 2.96
C SER A 81 -1.87 23.04 1.71
N GLY A 82 -3.08 22.47 1.66
CA GLY A 82 -3.55 21.66 0.55
C GLY A 82 -3.14 20.21 0.71
N TRP A 83 -3.40 19.63 1.89
CA TRP A 83 -3.18 18.21 2.11
C TRP A 83 -4.34 17.54 2.86
N ALA A 84 -4.57 16.28 2.52
CA ALA A 84 -5.56 15.41 3.13
C ALA A 84 -4.97 14.01 3.27
N MET A 85 -5.32 13.29 4.33
CA MET A 85 -4.84 11.93 4.54
C MET A 85 -5.76 11.09 5.44
N PHE A 86 -5.60 9.78 5.32
CA PHE A 86 -6.00 8.85 6.37
C PHE A 86 -4.84 7.94 6.72
N LYS A 87 -4.86 7.38 7.92
CA LYS A 87 -3.95 6.31 8.34
C LYS A 87 -4.58 5.41 9.39
N THR A 88 -3.98 4.25 9.62
CA THR A 88 -4.29 3.43 10.78
C THR A 88 -3.91 4.15 12.08
N LYS A 89 -4.75 4.02 13.10
CA LYS A 89 -4.48 4.52 14.46
C LYS A 89 -3.24 3.85 15.03
N ASN A 90 -2.42 4.64 15.72
CA ASN A 90 -1.29 4.14 16.48
C ASN A 90 -1.79 3.19 17.58
N ARG A 91 -0.99 2.18 17.90
CA ARG A 91 -1.29 1.24 18.97
C ARG A 91 -1.40 1.91 20.33
N ILE A 92 -0.46 2.81 20.62
CA ILE A 92 -0.52 3.69 21.78
C ILE A 92 -1.13 5.00 21.34
N LYS A 93 -2.27 5.36 21.95
CA LYS A 93 -3.02 6.58 21.64
C LYS A 93 -2.36 7.86 22.18
N ASP A 94 -1.45 7.73 23.15
CA ASP A 94 -0.73 8.87 23.70
C ASP A 94 0.21 9.46 22.63
N PRO A 95 0.01 10.72 22.19
CA PRO A 95 0.90 11.39 21.23
C PRO A 95 2.32 11.62 21.77
N LYS A 96 2.53 11.51 23.08
CA LYS A 96 3.86 11.59 23.71
C LYS A 96 4.57 10.25 23.77
N ALA A 97 3.96 9.15 23.35
CA ALA A 97 4.61 7.84 23.31
C ALA A 97 5.88 7.89 22.44
N GLN A 98 7.04 7.74 23.09
CA GLN A 98 8.34 7.71 22.43
C GLN A 98 8.73 6.30 22.04
N PHE A 99 9.64 6.22 21.07
CA PHE A 99 10.42 5.03 20.81
C PHE A 99 11.06 4.51 22.10
N LYS A 100 11.16 3.19 22.23
CA LYS A 100 11.95 2.55 23.28
C LYS A 100 13.01 1.66 22.66
N PRO A 101 14.27 1.73 23.14
CA PRO A 101 15.35 0.89 22.60
C PRO A 101 15.14 -0.60 22.88
N PHE A 102 14.34 -0.93 23.90
CA PHE A 102 14.00 -2.29 24.27
C PHE A 102 12.51 -2.40 24.60
N TYR A 103 11.87 -3.46 24.09
CA TYR A 103 10.48 -3.80 24.38
C TYR A 103 10.44 -5.09 25.19
N ILE A 104 10.32 -4.97 26.51
CA ILE A 104 10.27 -6.14 27.41
C ILE A 104 8.92 -6.85 27.29
N PHE A 105 7.85 -6.09 27.03
CA PHE A 105 6.51 -6.63 26.83
C PHE A 105 5.92 -6.12 25.51
N LYS A 106 5.19 -6.99 24.79
CA LYS A 106 4.46 -6.61 23.57
C LYS A 106 3.51 -5.43 23.80
N SER A 107 2.96 -5.25 25.00
CA SER A 107 2.08 -4.13 25.35
C SER A 107 2.78 -2.75 25.32
N GLN A 108 4.11 -2.72 25.42
CA GLN A 108 4.90 -1.48 25.39
C GLN A 108 5.28 -1.05 23.97
N ALA A 109 5.18 -1.97 22.99
CA ALA A 109 5.50 -1.71 21.60
C ALA A 109 4.44 -0.82 20.96
N ASN A 110 4.88 0.30 20.36
CA ASN A 110 4.00 1.24 19.66
C ASN A 110 3.83 0.91 18.16
N PHE A 111 4.20 -0.30 17.76
CA PHE A 111 4.03 -0.83 16.41
C PHE A 111 3.11 -2.05 16.42
N TRP A 112 2.58 -2.38 15.24
CA TRP A 112 1.61 -3.45 15.02
C TRP A 112 2.20 -4.62 14.25
N TRP A 113 3.08 -4.36 13.29
CA TRP A 113 3.49 -5.35 12.30
C TRP A 113 5.00 -5.41 12.12
N ASP A 114 5.46 -6.61 11.79
CA ASP A 114 6.79 -6.89 11.27
C ASP A 114 6.64 -7.29 9.80
N TRP A 115 7.13 -6.43 8.91
CA TRP A 115 7.12 -6.60 7.46
C TRP A 115 8.41 -7.23 6.92
N SER A 116 9.38 -7.57 7.77
CA SER A 116 10.68 -8.10 7.35
C SER A 116 10.59 -9.35 6.47
N PRO A 117 9.59 -10.25 6.65
CA PRO A 117 9.43 -11.42 5.77
C PRO A 117 8.87 -11.11 4.37
N PHE A 118 8.35 -9.90 4.14
CA PHE A 118 7.60 -9.56 2.94
C PHE A 118 8.42 -8.76 1.93
N GLN A 119 8.01 -8.85 0.67
CA GLN A 119 8.68 -8.20 -0.45
C GLN A 119 7.92 -6.96 -0.92
N VAL A 120 6.60 -7.09 -1.09
CA VAL A 120 5.78 -6.03 -1.71
C VAL A 120 4.63 -5.61 -0.80
N LEU A 121 4.26 -4.34 -0.89
CA LEU A 121 2.97 -3.82 -0.46
C LEU A 121 1.99 -3.90 -1.63
N HIS A 122 0.86 -4.55 -1.42
CA HIS A 122 -0.22 -4.68 -2.38
C HIS A 122 -1.42 -3.83 -1.94
N LEU A 123 -1.93 -3.00 -2.85
CA LEU A 123 -3.16 -2.23 -2.69
C LEU A 123 -4.10 -2.51 -3.85
N ARG A 124 -5.39 -2.70 -3.56
CA ARG A 124 -6.45 -2.71 -4.58
C ARG A 124 -7.29 -1.44 -4.46
N VAL A 125 -7.24 -0.60 -5.50
CA VAL A 125 -7.81 0.76 -5.47
C VAL A 125 -8.59 1.09 -6.75
N LEU A 126 -9.49 2.07 -6.67
CA LEU A 126 -10.21 2.65 -7.81
C LEU A 126 -10.12 4.17 -7.70
N ASN A 127 -9.38 4.81 -8.61
CA ASN A 127 -9.27 6.27 -8.62
C ASN A 127 -10.41 6.89 -9.43
N LEU A 128 -11.36 7.53 -8.73
CA LEU A 128 -12.48 8.24 -9.35
C LEU A 128 -12.10 9.67 -9.79
N THR A 129 -10.88 10.10 -9.45
CA THR A 129 -10.32 11.41 -9.80
C THR A 129 -8.93 11.25 -10.45
N PRO A 130 -8.86 10.80 -11.73
CA PRO A 130 -7.61 10.33 -12.35
C PRO A 130 -6.48 11.37 -12.40
N ASN A 131 -6.79 12.67 -12.36
CA ASN A 131 -5.80 13.75 -12.35
C ASN A 131 -5.16 13.99 -10.96
N ARG A 132 -5.67 13.33 -9.92
CA ARG A 132 -5.17 13.43 -8.54
C ARG A 132 -4.00 12.49 -8.29
N LYS A 133 -3.03 12.96 -7.52
CA LYS A 133 -1.80 12.21 -7.20
C LYS A 133 -1.77 11.82 -5.72
N PHE A 134 -1.99 10.55 -5.45
CA PHE A 134 -1.95 10.00 -4.09
C PHE A 134 -0.56 9.47 -3.74
N MET A 135 -0.27 9.44 -2.45
CA MET A 135 0.94 8.90 -1.85
C MET A 135 0.56 7.82 -0.84
N VAL A 136 1.29 6.72 -0.83
CA VAL A 136 1.25 5.72 0.22
C VAL A 136 2.26 6.11 1.29
N ASN A 137 1.85 6.09 2.54
CA ASN A 137 2.65 6.50 3.68
C ASN A 137 2.76 5.38 4.71
N VAL A 138 3.97 5.06 5.12
CA VAL A 138 4.28 4.09 6.16
C VAL A 138 5.11 4.76 7.24
N GLN A 139 4.63 4.68 8.48
CA GLN A 139 5.34 5.17 9.66
C GLN A 139 5.88 3.99 10.45
N THR A 140 7.15 4.06 10.82
CA THR A 140 7.86 3.05 11.61
C THR A 140 8.19 3.59 13.00
N ASP A 141 8.59 2.69 13.90
CA ASP A 141 8.98 3.05 15.27
C ASP A 141 10.47 3.37 15.35
N THR A 142 10.79 4.61 14.99
CA THR A 142 12.14 5.18 15.04
C THR A 142 12.23 6.33 16.07
N MET A 143 13.44 6.83 16.31
CA MET A 143 13.69 7.99 17.19
C MET A 143 12.92 9.22 16.71
N SER A 144 12.79 9.38 15.39
CA SER A 144 12.20 10.55 14.80
C SER A 144 10.73 10.31 14.51
N ARG A 145 9.88 11.05 15.22
CA ARG A 145 8.41 10.97 15.08
C ARG A 145 7.90 11.47 13.73
N THR A 146 8.73 12.23 13.02
CA THR A 146 8.39 12.84 11.74
C THR A 146 8.91 12.04 10.56
N ASP A 147 9.57 10.91 10.82
CA ASP A 147 9.97 9.98 9.77
C ASP A 147 8.74 9.36 9.14
N LEU A 148 8.71 9.41 7.82
CA LEU A 148 7.64 8.87 7.02
C LEU A 148 8.23 8.29 5.74
N TYR A 149 8.04 7.00 5.54
CA TYR A 149 8.36 6.34 4.28
C TYR A 149 7.22 6.58 3.32
N GLN A 150 7.54 7.12 2.16
CA GLN A 150 6.56 7.52 1.16
C GLN A 150 6.84 6.87 -0.18
N HIS A 151 5.77 6.49 -0.88
CA HIS A 151 5.83 6.08 -2.27
C HIS A 151 4.63 6.66 -3.02
N ARG A 152 4.82 7.06 -4.28
CA ARG A 152 3.72 7.58 -5.10
C ARG A 152 2.80 6.44 -5.53
N LEU A 153 1.49 6.63 -5.37
CA LEU A 153 0.50 5.69 -5.89
C LEU A 153 0.26 6.00 -7.37
N PHE A 154 0.72 5.12 -8.25
CA PHE A 154 0.50 5.25 -9.69
C PHE A 154 -0.79 4.53 -10.08
N THR A 155 -1.83 5.31 -10.36
CA THR A 155 -3.10 4.82 -10.92
C THR A 155 -3.17 5.21 -12.39
N ARG A 156 -3.66 4.33 -13.25
CA ARG A 156 -3.86 4.67 -14.65
C ARG A 156 -5.06 5.62 -14.79
N PRO A 157 -4.95 6.65 -15.63
CA PRO A 157 -6.15 7.30 -16.16
C PRO A 157 -6.89 6.23 -16.97
N GLY A 158 -8.10 5.84 -16.54
CA GLY A 158 -8.84 4.77 -17.21
C GLY A 158 -9.03 5.03 -18.71
N ASP A 159 -9.05 3.97 -19.51
CA ASP A 159 -9.35 4.07 -20.94
C ASP A 159 -10.82 4.51 -21.10
N ASN A 160 -11.07 5.60 -21.84
CA ASN A 160 -12.41 6.17 -22.09
C ASN A 160 -13.13 6.71 -20.84
N GLU A 161 -12.42 7.38 -19.93
CA GLU A 161 -12.97 8.09 -18.76
C GLU A 161 -13.66 7.20 -17.71
N THR A 162 -13.67 5.87 -17.88
CA THR A 162 -14.26 4.95 -16.92
C THR A 162 -13.20 4.50 -15.90
N PRO A 163 -13.36 4.80 -14.60
CA PRO A 163 -12.44 4.31 -13.58
C PRO A 163 -12.43 2.78 -13.54
N VAL A 164 -11.24 2.18 -13.43
CA VAL A 164 -11.04 0.73 -13.34
C VAL A 164 -10.33 0.33 -12.06
N TRP A 165 -10.69 -0.81 -11.48
CA TRP A 165 -10.01 -1.33 -10.29
C TRP A 165 -8.59 -1.74 -10.65
N GLU A 166 -7.63 -1.29 -9.86
CA GLU A 166 -6.21 -1.55 -10.08
C GLU A 166 -5.60 -2.26 -8.88
N ASN A 167 -4.83 -3.31 -9.14
CA ASN A 167 -3.97 -3.95 -8.17
C ASN A 167 -2.56 -3.37 -8.34
N ILE A 168 -2.11 -2.64 -7.33
CA ILE A 168 -0.81 -1.95 -7.33
C ILE A 168 0.10 -2.68 -6.36
N PHE A 169 1.26 -3.11 -6.87
CA PHE A 169 2.31 -3.76 -6.10
C PHE A 169 3.50 -2.81 -6.04
N ILE A 170 3.95 -2.47 -4.84
CA ILE A 170 5.08 -1.57 -4.58
C ILE A 170 6.14 -2.40 -3.87
N ASP A 171 7.37 -2.44 -4.39
CA ASP A 171 8.45 -3.11 -3.67
C ASP A 171 8.76 -2.31 -2.39
N LEU A 172 8.88 -3.01 -1.26
CA LEU A 172 9.15 -2.35 0.01
C LEU A 172 10.50 -1.60 0.01
N SER A 173 11.41 -1.92 -0.90
CA SER A 173 12.67 -1.19 -1.11
C SER A 173 12.53 0.13 -1.89
N GLU A 174 11.40 0.37 -2.56
CA GLU A 174 11.16 1.61 -3.34
C GLU A 174 10.66 2.78 -2.47
N PHE A 175 10.33 2.51 -1.19
CA PHE A 175 9.88 3.54 -0.27
C PHE A 175 11.00 4.50 0.10
N VAL A 176 10.74 5.79 -0.08
CA VAL A 176 11.69 6.87 0.21
C VAL A 176 11.43 7.43 1.60
N LEU A 177 12.46 7.54 2.42
CA LEU A 177 12.39 8.19 3.72
C LEU A 177 12.26 9.72 3.59
N THR A 178 11.27 10.28 4.27
CA THR A 178 11.09 11.72 4.40
C THR A 178 11.00 12.13 5.87
N ASN A 179 11.41 13.37 6.16
CA ASN A 179 11.28 13.98 7.47
C ASN A 179 10.74 15.40 7.30
N ARG A 180 9.58 15.68 7.92
CA ARG A 180 8.90 17.00 7.79
C ARG A 180 8.72 17.45 6.32
N GLY A 181 8.47 16.50 5.42
CA GLY A 181 8.27 16.75 3.99
C GLY A 181 9.57 16.85 3.17
N SER A 182 10.74 16.78 3.79
CA SER A 182 12.03 16.76 3.10
C SER A 182 12.52 15.33 2.91
N VAL A 183 12.88 14.98 1.67
CA VAL A 183 13.56 13.70 1.36
C VAL A 183 14.87 13.63 2.13
N GLN A 184 15.09 12.51 2.82
CA GLN A 184 16.32 12.25 3.54
C GLN A 184 17.27 11.44 2.67
N ILE A 185 18.58 11.56 2.95
CA ILE A 185 19.55 10.61 2.40
C ILE A 185 19.26 9.26 3.03
N GLN A 186 18.99 8.27 2.20
CA GLN A 186 18.70 6.91 2.61
C GLN A 186 19.75 6.01 2.00
N TYR A 187 20.45 5.23 2.83
CA TYR A 187 21.34 4.20 2.32
C TYR A 187 20.51 2.99 1.85
N GLU A 188 21.05 2.23 0.90
CA GLU A 188 20.34 1.11 0.29
C GLU A 188 19.81 0.13 1.37
N ALA A 189 18.53 -0.24 1.26
CA ALA A 189 17.80 -1.11 2.20
C ALA A 189 17.43 -0.55 3.60
N GLU A 190 17.54 0.76 3.86
CA GLU A 190 17.09 1.40 5.13
C GLU A 190 15.56 1.58 5.25
N PHE A 191 14.78 0.58 4.84
CA PHE A 191 13.36 0.54 5.21
C PHE A 191 13.20 -0.31 6.46
N GLU A 192 12.90 0.32 7.60
CA GLU A 192 12.72 -0.37 8.89
C GLU A 192 11.41 -1.18 8.89
N LYS A 193 11.49 -2.38 8.33
CA LYS A 193 10.34 -3.26 8.10
C LYS A 193 9.81 -3.89 9.39
N ASP A 194 10.62 -4.05 10.42
CA ASP A 194 10.29 -4.85 11.61
C ASP A 194 9.31 -4.18 12.59
N ARG A 195 9.15 -2.85 12.48
CA ARG A 195 8.47 -2.01 13.46
C ARG A 195 7.47 -1.05 12.83
N ILE A 196 6.53 -1.57 12.04
CA ILE A 196 5.53 -0.75 11.35
C ILE A 196 4.44 -0.28 12.34
N LYS A 197 4.30 1.04 12.49
CA LYS A 197 3.32 1.69 13.37
C LYS A 197 2.02 2.05 12.68
N SER A 198 2.09 2.58 11.47
CA SER A 198 0.89 2.96 10.74
C SER A 198 1.09 2.95 9.24
N VAL A 199 0.00 2.65 8.54
CA VAL A 199 -0.09 2.71 7.08
C VAL A 199 -1.26 3.62 6.72
N GLY A 200 -1.10 4.41 5.68
CA GLY A 200 -2.12 5.35 5.23
C GLY A 200 -1.88 5.86 3.83
N LEU A 201 -2.84 6.61 3.31
CA LEU A 201 -2.70 7.31 2.04
C LEU A 201 -2.89 8.81 2.27
N SER A 202 -2.21 9.62 1.47
CA SER A 202 -2.36 11.06 1.47
C SER A 202 -2.43 11.63 0.06
N LEU A 203 -2.89 12.87 -0.02
CA LEU A 203 -2.91 13.71 -1.21
C LEU A 203 -2.33 15.08 -0.80
N ALA A 204 -1.38 15.59 -1.58
CA ALA A 204 -0.77 16.91 -1.41
C ALA A 204 -0.24 17.44 -2.76
N ASP A 205 -1.06 17.35 -3.80
CA ASP A 205 -0.67 17.61 -5.19
C ASP A 205 -0.72 19.09 -5.60
N GLY A 206 -1.11 19.98 -4.69
CA GLY A 206 -1.23 21.42 -4.92
C GLY A 206 -2.41 21.84 -5.80
N GLN A 207 -3.27 20.91 -6.24
CA GLN A 207 -4.42 21.22 -7.10
C GLN A 207 -5.67 21.47 -6.24
N HIS A 208 -6.30 22.64 -6.40
CA HIS A 208 -7.59 22.89 -5.75
C HIS A 208 -8.70 22.04 -6.40
N GLY A 209 -9.59 21.44 -5.59
CA GLY A 209 -10.78 20.75 -6.10
C GLY A 209 -11.11 19.46 -5.36
N PRO A 210 -12.04 18.64 -5.87
CA PRO A 210 -12.40 17.37 -5.25
C PRO A 210 -11.33 16.29 -5.46
N PHE A 211 -11.28 15.31 -4.56
CA PHE A 211 -10.57 14.05 -4.77
C PHE A 211 -11.46 12.89 -4.29
N ASP A 212 -11.34 11.74 -4.94
CA ASP A 212 -12.14 10.56 -4.60
C ASP A 212 -11.40 9.27 -5.01
N LEU A 213 -11.10 8.44 -4.02
CA LEU A 213 -10.35 7.20 -4.16
C LEU A 213 -11.08 6.10 -3.37
N LEU A 214 -11.44 5.01 -4.04
CA LEU A 214 -11.91 3.82 -3.35
C LEU A 214 -10.74 2.89 -3.05
N VAL A 215 -10.77 2.27 -1.87
CA VAL A 215 -9.76 1.32 -1.40
C VAL A 215 -10.46 0.06 -0.93
N ASP A 216 -10.12 -1.07 -1.54
CA ASP A 216 -10.67 -2.37 -1.19
C ASP A 216 -9.84 -3.04 -0.08
N LYS A 217 -8.53 -3.14 -0.29
CA LYS A 217 -7.61 -3.79 0.65
C LYS A 217 -6.19 -3.25 0.56
N ILE A 218 -5.46 -3.42 1.65
CA ILE A 218 -4.03 -3.17 1.78
C ILE A 218 -3.40 -4.35 2.52
N GLU A 219 -2.40 -4.98 1.91
CA GLU A 219 -1.72 -6.16 2.44
C GLU A 219 -0.25 -6.20 2.02
N VAL A 220 0.56 -7.02 2.69
CA VAL A 220 1.94 -7.29 2.28
C VAL A 220 2.11 -8.75 1.87
N LEU A 221 2.88 -8.98 0.81
CA LEU A 221 3.02 -10.28 0.14
C LEU A 221 4.49 -10.64 -0.09
N SER A 222 4.74 -11.94 -0.19
CA SER A 222 6.05 -12.54 -0.48
C SER A 222 5.88 -13.88 -1.18
N GLY A 223 6.90 -14.32 -1.93
CA GLY A 223 6.97 -15.66 -2.49
C GLY A 223 5.74 -16.06 -3.33
N TYR A 224 5.15 -17.21 -3.00
CA TYR A 224 4.05 -17.79 -3.78
C TYR A 224 2.78 -16.94 -3.75
N ASP A 225 2.41 -16.37 -2.60
CA ASP A 225 1.20 -15.54 -2.48
C ASP A 225 1.31 -14.28 -3.34
N TYR A 226 2.50 -13.65 -3.37
CA TYR A 226 2.76 -12.53 -4.27
C TYR A 226 2.59 -12.95 -5.75
N TYR A 227 3.21 -14.05 -6.16
CA TYR A 227 3.08 -14.56 -7.53
C TYR A 227 1.63 -14.83 -7.93
N GLN A 228 0.83 -15.44 -7.04
CA GLN A 228 -0.57 -15.74 -7.31
C GLN A 228 -1.42 -14.47 -7.46
N GLU A 229 -1.29 -13.51 -6.55
CA GLU A 229 -2.06 -12.27 -6.60
C GLU A 229 -1.68 -11.44 -7.84
N MET A 230 -0.38 -11.38 -8.19
CA MET A 230 0.08 -10.72 -9.42
C MET A 230 -0.48 -11.39 -10.69
N LYS A 231 -0.52 -12.73 -10.72
CA LYS A 231 -1.10 -13.49 -11.85
C LYS A 231 -2.60 -13.23 -11.99
N GLN A 232 -3.33 -13.21 -10.87
CA GLN A 232 -4.76 -12.89 -10.85
C GLN A 232 -5.02 -11.46 -11.33
N ALA A 233 -4.26 -10.48 -10.83
CA ALA A 233 -4.34 -9.08 -11.22
C ALA A 233 -4.08 -8.85 -12.71
N ARG A 234 -3.12 -9.59 -13.29
CA ARG A 234 -2.86 -9.56 -14.73
C ARG A 234 -4.06 -10.09 -15.51
N ASN A 235 -4.65 -11.19 -15.07
CA ASN A 235 -5.80 -11.80 -15.74
C ASN A 235 -7.07 -10.97 -15.62
N SER A 236 -7.26 -10.22 -14.52
CA SER A 236 -8.43 -9.34 -14.34
C SER A 236 -8.37 -8.05 -15.16
N ASN A 237 -7.19 -7.65 -15.63
CA ASN A 237 -6.94 -6.40 -16.36
C ASN A 237 -6.86 -6.56 -17.90
N ILE A 238 -7.40 -7.65 -18.45
CA ILE A 238 -7.38 -7.94 -19.90
C ILE A 238 -8.82 -7.88 -20.45
N PRO A 239 -9.17 -6.95 -21.36
CA PRO A 239 -10.13 -7.29 -22.41
C PRO A 239 -9.46 -8.35 -23.28
N LEU A 240 -10.05 -9.56 -23.33
CA LEU A 240 -9.56 -10.64 -24.18
C LEU A 240 -9.32 -10.07 -25.58
N LEU A 241 -8.06 -10.02 -26.03
CA LEU A 241 -7.81 -9.94 -27.46
C LEU A 241 -8.52 -11.15 -28.06
N ASN A 242 -9.42 -10.83 -29.00
CA ASN A 242 -10.26 -11.75 -29.75
C ASN A 242 -9.56 -13.07 -30.04
N VAL A 243 -10.32 -14.15 -29.86
CA VAL A 243 -10.14 -15.38 -30.61
C VAL A 243 -10.01 -15.01 -32.08
N LYS A 244 -8.81 -15.18 -32.64
CA LYS A 244 -8.68 -15.68 -34.00
C LYS A 244 -7.81 -16.91 -33.91
N ASP A 245 -8.45 -18.00 -34.27
CA ASP A 245 -7.83 -19.28 -34.57
C ASP A 245 -6.56 -19.08 -35.38
N GLU A 246 -5.49 -19.75 -34.97
CA GLU A 246 -4.72 -20.60 -35.88
C GLU A 246 -3.79 -21.48 -35.05
N GLU A 247 -4.13 -22.76 -35.05
CA GLU A 247 -3.21 -23.84 -34.71
C GLU A 247 -1.92 -23.67 -35.51
N THR A 248 -0.77 -23.73 -34.85
CA THR A 248 0.42 -24.33 -35.46
C THR A 248 1.28 -24.91 -34.35
N VAL A 249 1.11 -26.22 -34.17
CA VAL A 249 1.99 -27.09 -33.40
C VAL A 249 3.39 -27.03 -34.03
N PRO A 250 4.48 -26.75 -33.29
CA PRO A 250 5.81 -26.99 -33.82
C PRO A 250 6.03 -28.50 -33.91
N GLN A 251 6.11 -29.02 -35.14
CA GLN A 251 6.59 -30.38 -35.39
C GLN A 251 8.00 -30.54 -34.80
N LEU A 252 8.12 -31.53 -33.92
CA LEU A 252 9.37 -32.17 -33.56
C LEU A 252 10.02 -32.72 -34.84
N CYS A 253 11.14 -32.16 -35.26
CA CYS A 253 11.99 -32.82 -36.24
C CYS A 253 12.85 -33.86 -35.51
N GLU A 254 12.40 -35.10 -35.55
CA GLU A 254 13.27 -36.26 -35.40
C GLU A 254 14.19 -36.42 -36.62
N SER A 255 15.41 -36.84 -36.31
CA SER A 255 16.51 -37.38 -37.11
C SER A 255 16.25 -37.85 -38.55
N ASN A 256 17.27 -37.70 -39.41
CA ASN A 256 17.95 -38.87 -39.97
C ASN A 256 19.29 -38.57 -40.66
N GLU A 257 20.24 -39.46 -40.35
CA GLU A 257 21.48 -39.72 -41.07
C GLU A 257 21.22 -40.07 -42.54
N ASN A 258 22.11 -39.65 -43.45
CA ASN A 258 22.85 -40.59 -44.33
C ASN A 258 23.84 -39.87 -45.28
N LYS A 259 25.10 -40.30 -45.18
CA LYS A 259 26.01 -40.76 -46.26
C LYS A 259 25.72 -40.34 -47.72
N ASN A 260 26.67 -39.63 -48.35
CA ASN A 260 27.62 -40.16 -49.36
C ASN A 260 28.13 -39.08 -50.34
N SER A 261 29.44 -39.19 -50.66
CA SER A 261 30.15 -38.89 -51.93
C SER A 261 29.86 -37.58 -52.68
N ASP A 262 30.83 -36.67 -52.76
CA ASP A 262 31.94 -36.69 -53.75
C ASP A 262 33.11 -35.82 -53.26
#